data_AF-A0A448ZWL5-F1
#
_entry.id   AF-A0A448ZWL5-F1
#
_cell.length_a   1.000
_cell.length_b   1.000
_cell.length_c   1.000
_cell.angle_alpha   90.00
_cell.angle_beta   90.00
_cell.angle_gamma   90.00
#
_symmetry.space_group_name_H-M   'P 1'
#
loop_
_entity.id
_entity.type
_entity.pdbx_description
1 polymer ?
#
loop_
_entity_poly.entity_id
_entity_poly.type
_entity_poly.pdbx_seq_one_letter_code
_entity_poly.pdbx_strand_id
1 'polypeptide(L)'
;MNIFFLNTTLWKTIFIVENDLKLTTEQFFSKLYFYLYNSELFSSKTINNENIKMFIRGFFETRGSIDFKLNYLSSDYFYSNRLEFNKCLIFTNYFNISLAFLNINFRQLQNDYVENKNQRNTQIRIRLDWFLKNIGIINDYKANILKTKFKYINYFEKNNITYFNFPDKNVSNSNTFLERIQFFVTYISGRDIDKNEVKKLRQELKFEDIPNESEQSKRDRALVESIIRTKSDKCSGCFQKYDINTRSFKWAKNNNYYFEVHHNIALSNDYNSLDVPDNLVKLCPICHKCLKKNVGFKCEQMEIIKSILNSEKEVKEFAFNYFGLESCKENENFLIERIWLCLK
;
A
#
# COMPACT_ATOMS: atom_id res chain seq x y z
N MET A 1 -10.83 18.23 -22.96
CA MET A 1 -10.22 18.04 -24.31
C MET A 1 -8.85 17.39 -24.12
N ASN A 2 -8.63 16.17 -24.61
CA ASN A 2 -7.32 15.49 -24.42
C ASN A 2 -6.35 15.99 -25.50
N ILE A 3 -5.38 16.81 -25.11
CA ILE A 3 -4.37 17.35 -26.03
C ILE A 3 -3.05 16.61 -25.80
N PHE A 4 -2.58 15.89 -26.83
CA PHE A 4 -1.26 15.28 -26.84
C PHE A 4 -0.26 16.29 -27.42
N PHE A 5 0.74 16.68 -26.62
CA PHE A 5 1.88 17.42 -27.14
C PHE A 5 3.10 16.50 -27.21
N LEU A 6 3.71 16.43 -28.38
CA LEU A 6 5.06 15.92 -28.57
C LEU A 6 6.03 17.07 -28.37
N ASN A 7 6.74 17.11 -27.24
CA ASN A 7 7.86 18.04 -27.09
C ASN A 7 9.04 17.50 -27.90
N THR A 8 9.36 18.18 -29.00
CA THR A 8 10.31 17.71 -30.02
C THR A 8 11.78 17.87 -29.64
N THR A 9 12.10 18.51 -28.51
CA THR A 9 13.50 18.67 -28.04
C THR A 9 13.96 17.57 -27.08
N LEU A 10 13.01 16.91 -26.41
CA LEU A 10 13.21 15.76 -25.53
C LEU A 10 11.97 14.90 -25.71
N TRP A 11 12.06 13.78 -26.43
CA TRP A 11 10.96 12.84 -26.73
C TRP A 11 10.14 12.45 -25.48
N LYS A 12 9.28 13.34 -25.02
CA LYS A 12 8.47 13.24 -23.82
C LYS A 12 7.02 13.38 -24.25
N THR A 13 6.29 12.28 -24.16
CA THR A 13 4.84 12.29 -24.22
C THR A 13 4.32 12.85 -22.91
N ILE A 14 3.62 13.97 -22.96
CA ILE A 14 2.98 14.59 -21.79
C ILE A 14 1.47 14.43 -21.97
N PHE A 15 0.80 13.86 -20.96
CA PHE A 15 -0.65 13.82 -20.88
C PHE A 15 -1.11 14.95 -19.97
N ILE A 16 -1.83 15.93 -20.54
CA ILE A 16 -2.34 17.08 -19.80
C ILE A 16 -3.79 16.81 -19.43
N VAL A 17 -4.08 16.85 -18.13
CA VAL A 17 -5.45 16.83 -17.60
C VAL A 17 -5.79 18.25 -17.19
N GLU A 18 -6.80 18.82 -17.84
CA GLU A 18 -7.35 20.12 -17.46
C GLU A 18 -8.17 19.99 -16.17
N ASN A 19 -7.92 20.88 -15.22
CA ASN A 19 -8.63 20.90 -13.94
C ASN A 19 -9.85 21.85 -14.00
N ASP A 20 -10.78 21.54 -14.90
CA ASP A 20 -12.04 22.26 -15.10
C ASP A 20 -12.95 22.21 -13.86
N LEU A 21 -12.85 21.13 -13.09
CA LEU A 21 -13.55 20.93 -11.82
C LEU A 21 -12.88 21.63 -10.62
N LYS A 22 -11.74 22.30 -10.81
CA LYS A 22 -10.99 23.01 -9.76
C LYS A 22 -10.67 22.15 -8.53
N LEU A 23 -10.41 20.86 -8.74
CA LEU A 23 -10.07 19.91 -7.68
C LEU A 23 -8.65 20.14 -7.17
N THR A 24 -8.43 19.95 -5.88
CA THR A 24 -7.06 19.77 -5.37
C THR A 24 -6.50 18.42 -5.84
N THR A 25 -5.16 18.27 -5.83
CA THR A 25 -4.50 17.00 -6.15
C THR A 25 -5.03 15.84 -5.30
N GLU A 26 -5.26 16.07 -4.01
CA GLU A 26 -5.80 15.08 -3.08
C GLU A 26 -7.24 14.68 -3.42
N GLN A 27 -8.10 15.65 -3.76
CA GLN A 27 -9.46 15.39 -4.21
C GLN A 27 -9.50 14.61 -5.53
N PHE A 28 -8.62 14.96 -6.48
CA PHE A 28 -8.49 14.25 -7.74
C PHE A 28 -8.13 12.78 -7.53
N PHE A 29 -7.07 12.49 -6.76
CA PHE A 29 -6.65 11.10 -6.51
C PHE A 29 -7.67 10.31 -5.70
N SER A 30 -8.34 10.94 -4.73
CA SER A 30 -9.41 10.29 -3.96
C SER A 30 -10.58 9.88 -4.87
N LYS A 31 -11.05 10.79 -5.74
CA LYS A 31 -12.11 10.47 -6.72
C LYS A 31 -11.64 9.44 -7.74
N LEU A 32 -10.39 9.48 -8.19
CA LEU A 32 -9.81 8.48 -9.09
C LEU A 32 -9.78 7.08 -8.44
N TYR A 33 -9.35 6.98 -7.18
CA TYR A 33 -9.35 5.69 -6.48
C TYR A 33 -10.76 5.17 -6.26
N PHE A 34 -11.70 6.02 -5.86
CA PHE A 34 -13.10 5.65 -5.76
C PHE A 34 -13.63 5.10 -7.09
N TYR A 35 -13.34 5.77 -8.20
CA TYR A 35 -13.71 5.28 -9.53
C TYR A 35 -13.07 3.92 -9.83
N LEU A 36 -11.77 3.75 -9.58
CA LEU A 36 -11.07 2.48 -9.82
C LEU A 36 -11.66 1.33 -9.00
N TYR A 37 -12.01 1.56 -7.73
CA TYR A 37 -12.59 0.53 -6.86
C TYR A 37 -14.00 0.10 -7.29
N ASN A 38 -14.79 1.03 -7.83
CA ASN A 38 -16.18 0.80 -8.22
C ASN A 38 -16.36 0.57 -9.73
N SER A 39 -15.28 0.57 -10.50
CA SER A 39 -15.35 0.43 -11.95
C SER A 39 -15.72 -0.99 -12.36
N GLU A 40 -16.76 -1.12 -13.19
CA GLU A 40 -17.13 -2.40 -13.82
C GLU A 40 -16.03 -2.96 -14.73
N LEU A 41 -15.10 -2.12 -15.20
CA LEU A 41 -13.95 -2.53 -16.01
C LEU A 41 -13.10 -3.60 -15.33
N PHE A 42 -13.12 -3.65 -14.00
CA PHE A 42 -12.37 -4.59 -13.18
C PHE A 42 -13.30 -5.51 -12.35
N SER A 43 -14.56 -5.65 -12.77
CA SER A 43 -15.61 -6.42 -12.10
C SER A 43 -15.20 -7.84 -11.69
N SER A 44 -14.50 -8.57 -12.55
CA SER A 44 -13.78 -9.77 -12.14
C SER A 44 -12.43 -9.37 -11.53
N LYS A 45 -12.36 -9.29 -10.19
CA LYS A 45 -11.14 -9.02 -9.38
C LYS A 45 -10.11 -10.16 -9.46
N THR A 46 -9.87 -10.68 -10.65
CA THR A 46 -8.95 -11.79 -10.92
C THR A 46 -7.94 -11.37 -11.98
N ILE A 47 -6.72 -11.87 -11.86
CA ILE A 47 -5.64 -11.54 -12.80
C ILE A 47 -5.93 -11.98 -14.25
N ASN A 48 -6.92 -12.84 -14.45
CA ASN A 48 -7.37 -13.29 -15.77
C ASN A 48 -8.15 -12.21 -16.53
N ASN A 49 -8.58 -11.14 -15.86
CA ASN A 49 -9.20 -9.99 -16.52
C ASN A 49 -8.15 -9.21 -17.35
N GLU A 50 -8.36 -9.10 -18.66
CA GLU A 50 -7.43 -8.39 -19.53
C GLU A 50 -7.32 -6.90 -19.23
N ASN A 51 -8.37 -6.24 -18.71
CA ASN A 51 -8.28 -4.84 -18.28
C ASN A 51 -7.30 -4.68 -17.10
N ILE A 52 -7.31 -5.63 -16.17
CA ILE A 52 -6.35 -5.66 -15.05
C ILE A 52 -4.93 -5.86 -15.60
N LYS A 53 -4.74 -6.82 -16.52
CA LYS A 53 -3.41 -7.04 -17.13
C LYS A 53 -2.94 -5.81 -17.90
N MET A 54 -3.81 -5.17 -18.68
CA MET A 54 -3.50 -3.93 -19.39
C MET A 54 -3.07 -2.81 -18.43
N PHE A 55 -3.78 -2.63 -17.32
CA PHE A 55 -3.40 -1.69 -16.28
C PHE A 55 -2.00 -1.99 -15.72
N ILE A 56 -1.74 -3.27 -15.38
CA ILE A 56 -0.46 -3.71 -14.82
C ILE A 56 0.69 -3.52 -15.83
N ARG A 57 0.48 -3.83 -17.12
CA ARG A 57 1.44 -3.54 -18.20
C ARG A 57 1.69 -2.04 -18.32
N GLY A 58 0.62 -1.24 -18.36
CA GLY A 58 0.69 0.22 -18.40
C GLY A 58 1.53 0.78 -17.26
N PHE A 59 1.36 0.25 -16.06
CA PHE A 59 2.08 0.70 -14.87
C PHE A 59 3.54 0.25 -14.82
N PHE A 60 3.80 -1.05 -14.96
CA PHE A 60 5.13 -1.62 -14.74
C PHE A 60 6.00 -1.61 -15.99
N GLU A 61 5.43 -1.81 -17.17
CA GLU A 61 6.22 -2.08 -18.36
C GLU A 61 6.64 -0.80 -19.09
N THR A 62 5.74 0.17 -19.24
CA THR A 62 5.98 1.36 -20.05
C THR A 62 7.20 2.17 -19.59
N ARG A 63 7.41 2.24 -18.27
CA ARG A 63 8.54 2.97 -17.65
C ARG A 63 9.47 2.08 -16.84
N GLY A 64 9.16 0.80 -16.68
CA GLY A 64 9.96 -0.09 -15.85
C GLY A 64 11.18 -0.65 -16.56
N SER A 65 12.23 -0.86 -15.77
CA SER A 65 13.47 -1.52 -16.16
C SER A 65 13.50 -2.96 -15.65
N ILE A 66 14.04 -3.86 -16.45
CA ILE A 66 14.22 -5.27 -16.07
C ILE A 66 15.52 -5.39 -15.26
N ASP A 67 15.41 -5.94 -14.05
CA ASP A 67 16.53 -6.34 -13.20
C ASP A 67 16.70 -7.86 -13.29
N PHE A 68 17.64 -8.29 -14.13
CA PHE A 68 17.94 -9.71 -14.31
C PHE A 68 18.63 -10.35 -13.11
N LYS A 69 19.32 -9.56 -12.27
CA LYS A 69 20.07 -10.10 -11.12
C LYS A 69 19.10 -10.52 -10.02
N LEU A 70 18.14 -9.66 -9.72
CA LEU A 70 17.14 -9.91 -8.68
C LEU A 70 15.82 -10.47 -9.21
N ASN A 71 15.69 -10.62 -10.53
CA ASN A 71 14.51 -11.15 -11.22
C ASN A 71 13.23 -10.30 -10.94
N TYR A 72 13.35 -8.98 -11.12
CA TYR A 72 12.25 -8.03 -10.96
C TYR A 72 12.07 -7.15 -12.20
N LEU A 73 10.83 -6.81 -12.52
CA LEU A 73 10.49 -5.63 -13.30
C LEU A 73 10.30 -4.46 -12.33
N SER A 74 11.14 -3.43 -12.43
CA SER A 74 11.19 -2.32 -11.48
C SER A 74 10.72 -1.03 -12.15
N SER A 75 9.72 -0.37 -11.58
CA SER A 75 9.26 0.95 -12.03
C SER A 75 9.53 2.00 -10.96
N ASP A 76 10.05 3.15 -11.37
CA ASP A 76 10.17 4.31 -10.50
C ASP A 76 8.77 4.75 -10.07
N TYR A 77 8.61 5.00 -8.77
CA TYR A 77 7.31 5.26 -8.17
C TYR A 77 7.17 6.72 -7.76
N PHE A 78 6.21 7.39 -8.39
CA PHE A 78 5.93 8.81 -8.19
C PHE A 78 4.73 8.97 -7.28
N TYR A 79 4.85 9.85 -6.29
CA TYR A 79 3.82 10.16 -5.32
C TYR A 79 4.07 11.58 -4.78
N SER A 80 3.00 12.30 -4.47
CA SER A 80 3.08 13.65 -3.91
C SER A 80 2.82 13.67 -2.39
N ASN A 81 2.14 12.66 -1.87
CA ASN A 81 1.76 12.53 -0.47
C ASN A 81 1.57 11.05 -0.09
N ARG A 82 1.27 10.79 1.19
CA ARG A 82 1.07 9.44 1.74
C ARG A 82 -0.08 8.69 1.03
N LEU A 83 -1.19 9.35 0.76
CA LEU A 83 -2.35 8.76 0.07
C LEU A 83 -1.95 8.28 -1.33
N GLU A 84 -1.22 9.11 -2.08
CA GLU A 84 -0.65 8.73 -3.37
C GLU A 84 0.40 7.63 -3.26
N PHE A 85 1.18 7.57 -2.18
CA PHE A 85 2.14 6.48 -1.98
C PHE A 85 1.42 5.14 -1.74
N ASN A 86 0.28 5.16 -1.05
CA ASN A 86 -0.48 3.95 -0.75
C ASN A 86 -1.26 3.38 -1.95
N LYS A 87 -1.32 4.07 -3.11
CA LYS A 87 -1.97 3.55 -4.33
C LYS A 87 -1.40 2.22 -4.83
N CYS A 88 -0.17 1.89 -4.46
CA CYS A 88 0.44 0.60 -4.76
C CYS A 88 -0.30 -0.59 -4.15
N LEU A 89 -1.10 -0.36 -3.10
CA LEU A 89 -1.94 -1.38 -2.50
C LEU A 89 -3.07 -1.83 -3.44
N ILE A 90 -3.37 -1.12 -4.53
CA ILE A 90 -4.33 -1.58 -5.53
C ILE A 90 -3.93 -2.94 -6.12
N PHE A 91 -2.62 -3.20 -6.27
CA PHE A 91 -2.10 -4.45 -6.82
C PHE A 91 -2.48 -5.65 -5.95
N THR A 92 -2.49 -5.48 -4.64
CA THR A 92 -2.78 -6.54 -3.67
C THR A 92 -4.27 -6.61 -3.38
N ASN A 93 -4.88 -5.47 -3.10
CA ASN A 93 -6.22 -5.35 -2.56
C ASN A 93 -7.29 -5.58 -3.62
N TYR A 94 -6.97 -5.28 -4.88
CA TYR A 94 -7.95 -5.26 -5.95
C TYR A 94 -7.59 -6.19 -7.11
N PHE A 95 -6.33 -6.22 -7.51
CA PHE A 95 -5.86 -7.13 -8.56
C PHE A 95 -5.44 -8.51 -8.04
N ASN A 96 -5.50 -8.72 -6.72
CA ASN A 96 -5.20 -9.98 -6.04
C ASN A 96 -3.79 -10.53 -6.37
N ILE A 97 -2.81 -9.65 -6.55
CA ILE A 97 -1.41 -10.03 -6.69
C ILE A 97 -0.87 -10.34 -5.29
N SER A 98 -0.32 -11.54 -5.12
CA SER A 98 0.32 -11.91 -3.86
C SER A 98 1.44 -10.93 -3.49
N LEU A 99 1.48 -10.55 -2.22
CA LEU A 99 2.54 -9.73 -1.62
C LEU A 99 3.94 -10.26 -1.90
N ALA A 100 4.07 -11.59 -2.06
CA ALA A 100 5.32 -12.25 -2.33
C ALA A 100 5.90 -11.98 -3.73
N PHE A 101 5.08 -11.45 -4.65
CA PHE A 101 5.54 -11.03 -5.97
C PHE A 101 5.92 -9.55 -6.02
N LEU A 102 5.59 -8.78 -4.99
CA LEU A 102 5.82 -7.33 -4.95
C LEU A 102 6.95 -6.97 -4.00
N ASN A 103 7.66 -5.89 -4.30
CA ASN A 103 8.70 -5.35 -3.44
C ASN A 103 8.81 -3.84 -3.63
N ILE A 104 9.19 -3.11 -2.59
CA ILE A 104 9.54 -1.68 -2.67
C ILE A 104 11.05 -1.56 -2.56
N ASN A 105 11.72 -0.83 -3.45
CA ASN A 105 13.14 -0.54 -3.32
C ASN A 105 13.37 0.94 -2.99
N PHE A 106 13.82 1.21 -1.77
CA PHE A 106 14.11 2.55 -1.27
C PHE A 106 15.40 3.10 -1.88
N ARG A 107 15.30 3.71 -3.07
CA ARG A 107 16.46 4.31 -3.74
C ARG A 107 17.10 5.42 -2.92
N GLN A 108 16.31 6.16 -2.16
CA GLN A 108 16.75 7.24 -1.27
C GLN A 108 17.73 6.77 -0.19
N LEU A 109 17.67 5.49 0.19
CA LEU A 109 18.57 4.92 1.19
C LEU A 109 19.82 4.28 0.58
N GLN A 110 20.00 4.32 -0.74
CA GLN A 110 21.16 3.71 -1.42
C GLN A 110 22.33 4.70 -1.49
N ASN A 111 23.56 4.17 -1.46
CA ASN A 111 24.77 4.99 -1.47
C ASN A 111 24.80 5.97 -2.65
N ASP A 112 24.38 5.53 -3.84
CA ASP A 112 24.30 6.39 -5.03
C ASP A 112 23.44 7.64 -4.83
N TYR A 113 22.37 7.53 -4.03
CA TYR A 113 21.49 8.66 -3.70
C TYR A 113 22.14 9.56 -2.65
N VAL A 114 22.71 8.96 -1.60
CA VAL A 114 23.38 9.67 -0.48
C VAL A 114 24.62 10.44 -0.94
N GLU A 115 25.33 9.90 -1.93
CA GLU A 115 26.52 10.49 -2.52
C GLU A 115 26.21 11.43 -3.70
N ASN A 116 24.92 11.70 -3.97
CA ASN A 116 24.46 12.52 -5.09
C ASN A 116 24.99 12.06 -6.47
N LYS A 117 25.34 10.77 -6.61
CA LYS A 117 25.79 10.18 -7.88
C LYS A 117 24.61 9.93 -8.83
N ASN A 118 23.50 9.43 -8.30
CA ASN A 118 22.28 9.20 -9.06
C ASN A 118 21.05 9.19 -8.14
N GLN A 119 20.29 10.28 -8.17
CA GLN A 119 19.09 10.44 -7.37
C GLN A 119 17.88 9.89 -8.12
N ARG A 120 17.52 8.65 -7.82
CA ARG A 120 16.32 8.00 -8.36
C ARG A 120 15.24 7.91 -7.30
N ASN A 121 13.99 7.95 -7.74
CA ASN A 121 12.84 7.73 -6.88
C ASN A 121 12.82 6.29 -6.37
N THR A 122 12.20 6.10 -5.20
CA THR A 122 11.82 4.78 -4.70
C THR A 122 11.07 4.00 -5.78
N GLN A 123 11.33 2.70 -5.88
CA GLN A 123 10.78 1.88 -6.96
C GLN A 123 9.77 0.88 -6.42
N ILE A 124 8.70 0.64 -7.17
CA ILE A 124 7.88 -0.57 -7.00
C ILE A 124 8.41 -1.62 -7.96
N ARG A 125 8.51 -2.85 -7.46
CA ARG A 125 9.03 -3.98 -8.18
C ARG A 125 8.02 -5.10 -8.17
N ILE A 126 7.90 -5.78 -9.30
CA ILE A 126 7.14 -7.01 -9.44
C ILE A 126 8.04 -8.12 -9.95
N ARG A 127 7.88 -9.34 -9.44
CA ARG A 127 8.69 -10.49 -9.85
C ARG A 127 8.54 -10.73 -11.35
N LEU A 128 9.67 -10.74 -12.03
CA LEU A 128 9.73 -10.76 -13.49
C LEU A 128 9.15 -12.06 -14.05
N ASP A 129 9.50 -13.20 -13.48
CA ASP A 129 8.99 -14.50 -13.93
C ASP A 129 7.47 -14.62 -13.77
N TRP A 130 6.93 -14.17 -12.64
CA TRP A 130 5.48 -14.12 -12.45
C TRP A 130 4.80 -13.17 -13.44
N PHE A 131 5.38 -11.98 -13.65
CA PHE A 131 4.84 -11.00 -14.59
C PHE A 131 4.81 -11.57 -16.01
N LEU A 132 5.90 -12.18 -16.48
CA LEU A 132 5.99 -12.73 -17.84
C LEU A 132 5.06 -13.92 -18.08
N LYS A 133 4.76 -14.71 -17.03
CA LYS A 133 3.80 -15.81 -17.11
C LYS A 133 2.35 -15.33 -17.16
N ASN A 134 1.98 -14.42 -16.26
CA ASN A 134 0.56 -14.09 -15.99
C ASN A 134 0.09 -12.83 -16.73
N ILE A 135 1.00 -11.88 -16.93
CA ILE A 135 0.73 -10.59 -17.54
C ILE A 135 1.27 -10.55 -18.98
N GLY A 136 2.49 -11.04 -19.19
CA GLY A 136 3.18 -10.94 -20.48
C GLY A 136 3.64 -9.51 -20.80
N ILE A 137 4.51 -9.38 -21.79
CA ILE A 137 5.17 -8.14 -22.16
C ILE A 137 4.72 -7.67 -23.55
N ILE A 138 4.40 -6.38 -23.71
CA ILE A 138 3.93 -5.81 -24.98
C ILE A 138 5.07 -5.18 -25.81
N ASN A 139 6.19 -4.83 -25.18
CA ASN A 139 7.32 -4.20 -25.83
C ASN A 139 8.24 -5.24 -26.49
N ASP A 140 8.24 -5.26 -27.82
CA ASP A 140 9.03 -6.21 -28.61
C ASP A 140 10.53 -6.16 -28.33
N TYR A 141 11.08 -4.98 -28.08
CA TYR A 141 12.49 -4.83 -27.74
C TYR A 141 12.83 -5.57 -26.43
N LYS A 142 12.03 -5.34 -25.37
CA LYS A 142 12.20 -6.05 -24.11
C LYS A 142 11.91 -7.54 -24.25
N ALA A 143 10.92 -7.92 -25.06
CA ALA A 143 10.62 -9.32 -25.37
C ALA A 143 11.83 -10.04 -25.98
N ASN A 144 12.52 -9.42 -26.93
CA ASN A 144 13.69 -10.00 -27.58
C ASN A 144 14.88 -10.19 -26.62
N ILE A 145 15.11 -9.23 -25.71
CA ILE A 145 16.11 -9.39 -24.64
C ILE A 145 15.74 -10.58 -23.75
N LEU A 146 14.46 -10.70 -23.38
CA LEU A 146 13.96 -11.78 -22.53
C LEU A 146 14.06 -13.15 -23.20
N LYS A 147 13.73 -13.25 -24.50
CA LYS A 147 13.91 -14.47 -25.31
C LYS A 147 15.38 -14.91 -25.30
N THR A 148 16.30 -13.96 -25.43
CA THR A 148 17.74 -14.25 -25.36
C THR A 148 18.16 -14.71 -23.96
N LYS A 149 17.73 -14.01 -22.91
CA LYS A 149 18.09 -14.31 -21.52
C LYS A 149 17.51 -15.65 -21.05
N PHE A 150 16.29 -15.96 -21.47
CA PHE A 150 15.53 -17.15 -21.08
C PHE A 150 15.38 -18.13 -22.26
N LYS A 151 16.45 -18.35 -23.03
CA LYS A 151 16.44 -19.19 -24.25
C LYS A 151 15.92 -20.62 -24.10
N TYR A 152 15.86 -21.14 -22.88
CA TYR A 152 15.38 -22.49 -22.56
C TYR A 152 13.95 -22.51 -21.98
N ILE A 153 13.31 -21.34 -21.85
CA ILE A 153 11.94 -21.21 -21.40
C ILE A 153 11.04 -21.06 -22.63
N ASN A 154 10.05 -21.94 -22.75
CA ASN A 154 9.05 -21.84 -23.81
C ASN A 154 8.29 -20.51 -23.67
N TYR A 155 8.03 -19.86 -24.80
CA TYR A 155 7.24 -18.64 -24.87
C TYR A 155 6.18 -18.76 -25.96
N PHE A 156 5.13 -17.95 -25.86
CA PHE A 156 4.11 -17.84 -26.89
C PHE A 156 3.65 -16.40 -27.01
N GLU A 157 3.07 -16.04 -28.16
CA GLU A 157 2.55 -14.71 -28.43
C GLU A 157 1.03 -14.78 -28.58
N LYS A 158 0.33 -13.85 -27.95
CA LYS A 158 -1.12 -13.70 -28.06
C LYS A 158 -1.47 -12.22 -28.06
N ASN A 159 -2.15 -11.75 -29.11
CA ASN A 159 -2.55 -10.34 -29.27
C ASN A 159 -1.37 -9.36 -29.11
N ASN A 160 -0.24 -9.64 -29.77
CA ASN A 160 1.01 -8.85 -29.68
C ASN A 160 1.60 -8.75 -28.25
N ILE A 161 1.27 -9.71 -27.38
CA ILE A 161 1.85 -9.82 -26.04
C ILE A 161 2.63 -11.13 -25.98
N THR A 162 3.90 -11.04 -25.59
CA THR A 162 4.76 -12.21 -25.40
C THR A 162 4.67 -12.72 -23.96
N TYR A 163 4.37 -14.00 -23.79
CA TYR A 163 4.26 -14.70 -22.51
C TYR A 163 5.35 -15.77 -22.39
N PHE A 164 5.82 -16.03 -21.17
CA PHE A 164 6.82 -17.05 -20.89
C PHE A 164 6.28 -18.10 -19.91
N ASN A 165 6.46 -19.37 -20.25
CA ASN A 165 5.93 -20.51 -19.49
C ASN A 165 6.88 -20.87 -18.33
N PHE A 166 6.85 -20.06 -17.27
CA PHE A 166 7.55 -20.39 -16.03
C PHE A 166 6.79 -21.42 -15.18
N PRO A 167 7.50 -22.32 -14.48
CA PRO A 167 6.87 -23.22 -13.52
C PRO A 167 6.25 -22.41 -12.37
N ASP A 168 5.14 -22.91 -11.83
CA ASP A 168 4.58 -22.32 -10.62
C ASP A 168 5.55 -22.46 -9.46
N LYS A 169 5.76 -21.37 -8.74
CA LYS A 169 6.55 -21.37 -7.51
C LYS A 169 5.61 -21.29 -6.34
N ASN A 170 5.83 -22.16 -5.37
CA ASN A 170 5.25 -21.99 -4.03
C ASN A 170 5.81 -20.69 -3.45
N VAL A 171 4.97 -19.65 -3.46
CA VAL A 171 5.30 -18.38 -2.84
C VAL A 171 4.95 -18.47 -1.38
N SER A 172 5.92 -18.16 -0.52
CA SER A 172 5.61 -17.96 0.90
C SER A 172 4.72 -16.71 1.03
N ASN A 173 3.70 -16.72 1.89
CA ASN A 173 2.83 -15.58 2.24
C ASN A 173 3.57 -14.34 2.84
N SER A 174 4.69 -13.86 2.27
CA SER A 174 5.55 -12.85 2.89
C SER A 174 4.88 -11.48 2.93
N ASN A 175 4.83 -10.85 4.11
CA ASN A 175 4.28 -9.51 4.29
C ASN A 175 5.33 -8.40 4.08
N THR A 176 6.53 -8.78 3.60
CA THR A 176 7.66 -7.86 3.38
C THR A 176 7.29 -6.64 2.53
N PHE A 177 6.38 -6.80 1.57
CA PHE A 177 5.90 -5.67 0.78
C PHE A 177 5.16 -4.63 1.64
N LEU A 178 4.20 -5.06 2.48
CA LEU A 178 3.47 -4.18 3.40
C LEU A 178 4.38 -3.58 4.46
N GLU A 179 5.28 -4.39 5.03
CA GLU A 179 6.28 -3.93 6.00
C GLU A 179 7.14 -2.82 5.41
N ARG A 180 7.55 -2.95 4.14
CA ARG A 180 8.32 -1.92 3.44
C ARG A 180 7.50 -0.67 3.13
N ILE A 181 6.23 -0.81 2.75
CA ILE A 181 5.33 0.35 2.59
C ILE A 181 5.23 1.12 3.90
N GLN A 182 4.97 0.41 5.00
CA GLN A 182 4.84 1.02 6.32
C GLN A 182 6.15 1.70 6.75
N PHE A 183 7.28 1.03 6.56
CA PHE A 183 8.60 1.60 6.84
C PHE A 183 8.82 2.90 6.08
N PHE A 184 8.51 2.90 4.78
CA PHE A 184 8.62 4.07 3.94
C PHE A 184 7.77 5.23 4.46
N VAL A 185 6.49 4.98 4.69
CA VAL A 185 5.54 5.99 5.16
C VAL A 185 5.95 6.57 6.51
N THR A 186 6.46 5.73 7.41
CA THR A 186 6.83 6.13 8.77
C THR A 186 8.13 6.94 8.81
N TYR A 187 9.15 6.46 8.11
CA TYR A 187 10.52 6.93 8.33
C TYR A 187 11.07 7.76 7.18
N ILE A 188 10.49 7.66 5.99
CA ILE A 188 11.05 8.23 4.76
C ILE A 188 10.15 9.29 4.12
N SER A 189 8.84 9.03 4.03
CA SER A 189 7.91 9.88 3.31
C SER A 189 7.86 11.31 3.88
N GLY A 190 8.09 12.31 3.02
CA GLY A 190 7.97 13.73 3.38
C GLY A 190 9.08 14.25 4.32
N ARG A 191 10.17 13.50 4.48
CA ARG A 191 11.31 13.88 5.31
C ARG A 191 12.57 14.08 4.48
N ASP A 192 13.34 15.11 4.83
CA ASP A 192 14.73 15.21 4.42
C ASP A 192 15.59 14.38 5.39
N ILE A 193 16.16 13.29 4.88
CA ILE A 193 16.92 12.32 5.67
C ILE A 193 18.41 12.58 5.48
N ASP A 194 19.12 12.87 6.56
CA ASP A 194 20.56 13.07 6.51
C ASP A 194 21.35 11.76 6.40
N LYS A 195 22.66 11.85 6.14
CA LYS A 195 23.52 10.66 5.93
C LYS A 195 23.57 9.74 7.16
N ASN A 196 23.50 10.28 8.38
CA ASN A 196 23.56 9.49 9.60
C ASN A 196 22.23 8.75 9.84
N GLU A 197 21.11 9.42 9.58
CA GLU A 197 19.79 8.78 9.59
C GLU A 197 19.69 7.70 8.52
N VAL A 198 20.19 7.93 7.30
CA VAL A 198 20.23 6.88 6.27
C VAL A 198 20.99 5.65 6.76
N LYS A 199 22.15 5.81 7.43
CA LYS A 199 22.89 4.67 8.00
C LYS A 199 22.05 3.89 9.01
N LYS A 200 21.35 4.57 9.93
CA LYS A 200 20.46 3.92 10.90
C LYS A 200 19.32 3.16 10.23
N LEU A 201 18.64 3.81 9.28
CA LEU A 201 17.53 3.18 8.53
C LEU A 201 17.99 1.97 7.72
N ARG A 202 19.22 2.02 7.16
CA ARG A 202 19.80 0.87 6.44
C ARG A 202 20.09 -0.31 7.38
N GLN A 203 20.53 -0.05 8.61
CA GLN A 203 20.75 -1.07 9.63
C GLN A 203 19.43 -1.72 10.07
N GLU A 204 18.38 -0.92 10.29
CA GLU A 204 17.04 -1.43 10.62
C GLU A 204 16.46 -2.32 9.53
N LEU A 205 16.72 -1.97 8.26
CA LEU A 205 16.32 -2.76 7.09
C LEU A 205 17.23 -3.95 6.80
N LYS A 206 18.28 -4.16 7.61
CA LYS A 206 19.29 -5.21 7.43
C LYS A 206 19.91 -5.21 6.03
N PHE A 207 20.20 -4.02 5.48
CA PHE A 207 20.94 -3.91 4.20
C PHE A 207 22.41 -4.31 4.33
N GLU A 208 22.95 -4.34 5.55
CA GLU A 208 24.31 -4.81 5.85
C GLU A 208 24.20 -6.26 6.32
N ASP A 209 24.86 -7.18 5.60
CA ASP A 209 24.84 -8.62 5.84
C ASP A 209 25.36 -8.93 7.26
N ILE A 210 24.44 -9.28 8.16
CA ILE A 210 24.75 -10.09 9.33
C ILE A 210 23.97 -11.39 9.17
N PRO A 211 24.64 -12.54 8.97
CA PRO A 211 23.97 -13.83 9.00
C PRO A 211 23.58 -14.08 10.46
N ASN A 212 22.28 -14.29 10.72
CA ASN A 212 21.85 -15.35 11.62
C ASN A 212 20.33 -15.57 11.61
N GLU A 213 20.03 -16.85 11.40
CA GLU A 213 19.02 -17.70 12.01
C GLU A 213 17.53 -17.34 11.98
N SER A 214 16.83 -18.27 11.31
CA SER A 214 15.46 -18.75 11.52
C SER A 214 14.47 -17.80 12.18
N GLU A 215 13.39 -17.48 11.47
CA GLU A 215 12.09 -17.46 12.15
C GLU A 215 10.95 -17.68 11.15
N GLN A 216 10.44 -18.91 11.20
CA GLN A 216 9.17 -19.33 10.63
C GLN A 216 8.06 -18.85 11.59
N SER A 217 7.03 -18.19 11.04
CA SER A 217 5.81 -17.66 11.70
C SER A 217 5.90 -16.28 12.38
N LYS A 218 5.60 -15.17 11.68
CA LYS A 218 5.39 -13.84 12.30
C LYS A 218 4.59 -12.81 11.49
N ARG A 219 3.87 -13.21 10.45
CA ARG A 219 3.43 -12.27 9.39
C ARG A 219 2.24 -11.38 9.76
N ASP A 220 1.28 -11.87 10.56
CA ASP A 220 0.20 -11.01 11.09
C ASP A 220 0.63 -10.17 12.30
N ARG A 221 1.68 -10.60 13.01
CA ARG A 221 2.25 -9.83 14.13
C ARG A 221 3.00 -8.59 13.68
N ALA A 222 3.63 -8.60 12.49
CA ALA A 222 4.45 -7.49 12.03
C ALA A 222 3.61 -6.20 11.80
N LEU A 223 2.43 -6.31 11.20
CA LEU A 223 1.52 -5.18 10.98
C LEU A 223 1.01 -4.62 12.32
N VAL A 224 0.54 -5.50 13.20
CA VAL A 224 0.09 -5.14 14.57
C VAL A 224 1.22 -4.50 15.37
N GLU A 225 2.42 -5.08 15.37
CA GLU A 225 3.60 -4.52 16.03
C GLU A 225 4.02 -3.18 15.44
N SER A 226 3.88 -2.99 14.13
CA SER A 226 4.18 -1.71 13.48
C SER A 226 3.20 -0.62 13.92
N ILE A 227 1.90 -0.90 14.01
CA ILE A 227 0.91 0.05 14.52
C ILE A 227 1.18 0.37 15.98
N ILE A 228 1.54 -0.65 16.79
CA ILE A 228 1.92 -0.46 18.19
C ILE A 228 3.13 0.48 18.35
N ARG A 229 4.09 0.46 17.42
CA ARG A 229 5.29 1.32 17.50
C ARG A 229 5.11 2.71 16.90
N THR A 230 4.27 2.85 15.87
CA THR A 230 4.21 4.08 15.06
C THR A 230 3.11 5.04 15.48
N LYS A 231 1.98 4.54 15.97
CA LYS A 231 0.89 5.40 16.45
C LYS A 231 1.15 5.89 17.87
N SER A 232 0.70 7.10 18.17
CA SER A 232 0.80 7.69 19.51
C SER A 232 0.27 6.75 20.59
N ASP A 233 0.87 6.77 21.77
CA ASP A 233 0.55 5.87 22.89
C ASP A 233 -0.74 6.27 23.62
N LYS A 234 -1.83 6.40 22.85
CA LYS A 234 -3.16 6.83 23.30
C LYS A 234 -4.24 5.94 22.66
N CYS A 235 -5.38 5.80 23.34
CA CYS A 235 -6.54 5.13 22.77
C CYS A 235 -7.30 6.08 21.84
N SER A 236 -7.37 5.79 20.54
CA SER A 236 -8.08 6.63 19.56
C SER A 236 -9.59 6.78 19.86
N GLY A 237 -10.17 5.85 20.63
CA GLY A 237 -11.59 5.86 20.98
C GLY A 237 -11.99 6.65 22.24
N CYS A 238 -11.05 6.96 23.15
CA CYS A 238 -11.42 7.60 24.42
C CYS A 238 -10.31 8.42 25.11
N PHE A 239 -9.19 8.72 24.44
CA PHE A 239 -8.11 9.52 25.04
C PHE A 239 -8.57 10.92 25.53
N GLN A 240 -9.63 11.48 24.93
CA GLN A 240 -10.19 12.77 25.36
C GLN A 240 -10.98 12.69 26.67
N LYS A 241 -11.48 11.50 27.02
CA LYS A 241 -12.32 11.28 28.21
C LYS A 241 -11.51 10.72 29.39
N TYR A 242 -10.53 9.86 29.10
CA TYR A 242 -9.80 9.13 30.13
C TYR A 242 -8.30 9.07 29.82
N ASP A 243 -7.49 9.52 30.78
CA ASP A 243 -6.04 9.35 30.73
C ASP A 243 -5.68 7.85 30.72
N ILE A 244 -4.70 7.48 29.91
CA ILE A 244 -4.28 6.07 29.77
C ILE A 244 -3.51 5.58 31.00
N ASN A 245 -2.81 6.47 31.69
CA ASN A 245 -1.99 6.13 32.87
C ASN A 245 -2.82 5.59 34.06
N THR A 246 -4.13 5.90 34.10
CA THR A 246 -5.03 5.51 35.19
C THR A 246 -5.73 4.17 34.95
N ARG A 247 -5.61 3.58 33.76
CA ARG A 247 -6.48 2.47 33.31
C ARG A 247 -5.83 1.47 32.37
N SER A 248 -4.53 1.58 32.15
CA SER A 248 -3.74 0.60 31.42
C SER A 248 -2.42 0.37 32.15
N PHE A 249 -1.81 -0.78 31.89
CA PHE A 249 -0.47 -1.10 32.38
C PHE A 249 0.54 -0.89 31.25
N LYS A 250 1.81 -0.73 31.62
CA LYS A 250 2.91 -0.65 30.66
C LYS A 250 3.52 -2.03 30.44
N TRP A 251 3.86 -2.34 29.19
CA TRP A 251 4.62 -3.54 28.87
C TRP A 251 6.02 -3.45 29.44
N ALA A 252 6.44 -4.48 30.18
CA ALA A 252 7.78 -4.54 30.77
C ALA A 252 8.92 -4.41 29.74
N LYS A 253 8.68 -4.85 28.50
CA LYS A 253 9.68 -4.88 27.42
C LYS A 253 10.01 -3.51 26.82
N ASN A 254 9.04 -2.60 26.74
CA ASN A 254 9.20 -1.34 25.99
C ASN A 254 8.60 -0.11 26.70
N ASN A 255 8.04 -0.28 27.90
CA ASN A 255 7.45 0.79 28.70
C ASN A 255 6.28 1.54 28.03
N ASN A 256 5.69 0.97 26.97
CA ASN A 256 4.49 1.50 26.30
C ASN A 256 3.23 0.95 26.97
N TYR A 257 2.14 1.72 26.95
CA TYR A 257 0.85 1.25 27.46
C TYR A 257 0.28 0.11 26.61
N TYR A 258 -0.44 -0.80 27.26
CA TYR A 258 -1.12 -1.90 26.59
C TYR A 258 -2.31 -1.37 25.76
N PHE A 259 -2.31 -1.71 24.48
CA PHE A 259 -3.38 -1.43 23.52
C PHE A 259 -3.62 -2.64 22.61
N GLU A 260 -4.86 -2.74 22.13
CA GLU A 260 -5.28 -3.70 21.11
C GLU A 260 -5.42 -2.98 19.78
N VAL A 261 -4.94 -3.61 18.70
CA VAL A 261 -5.05 -3.06 17.34
C VAL A 261 -6.40 -3.47 16.75
N HIS A 262 -7.14 -2.48 16.22
CA HIS A 262 -8.49 -2.64 15.72
C HIS A 262 -8.61 -2.14 14.27
N HIS A 263 -9.31 -2.90 13.42
CA HIS A 263 -9.76 -2.43 12.12
C HIS A 263 -11.01 -1.57 12.27
N ASN A 264 -10.92 -0.29 11.91
CA ASN A 264 -12.04 0.63 12.03
C ASN A 264 -13.24 0.20 11.15
N ILE A 265 -12.97 -0.28 9.93
CA ILE A 265 -13.94 -1.00 9.10
C ILE A 265 -13.61 -2.49 9.21
N ALA A 266 -14.52 -3.27 9.79
CA ALA A 266 -14.27 -4.68 10.05
C ALA A 266 -14.07 -5.47 8.74
N LEU A 267 -13.15 -6.43 8.80
CA LEU A 267 -12.82 -7.33 7.69
C LEU A 267 -14.04 -8.16 7.26
N SER A 268 -14.81 -7.77 6.24
CA SER A 268 -15.78 -8.70 5.61
C SER A 268 -15.03 -9.73 4.74
N ASN A 269 -15.73 -10.56 3.95
CA ASN A 269 -15.10 -11.62 3.12
C ASN A 269 -14.00 -11.13 2.14
N ASP A 270 -13.77 -9.81 2.01
CA ASP A 270 -12.69 -9.18 1.25
C ASP A 270 -11.45 -8.87 2.13
N TYR A 271 -10.87 -9.93 2.71
CA TYR A 271 -9.78 -9.91 3.73
C TYR A 271 -8.59 -9.00 3.36
N ASN A 272 -8.16 -9.00 2.09
CA ASN A 272 -6.94 -8.29 1.68
C ASN A 272 -7.12 -6.78 1.48
N SER A 273 -8.34 -6.29 1.26
CA SER A 273 -8.57 -4.88 0.92
C SER A 273 -8.66 -3.96 2.13
N LEU A 274 -8.93 -4.53 3.30
CA LEU A 274 -9.21 -3.82 4.55
C LEU A 274 -8.09 -3.96 5.59
N ASP A 275 -7.13 -4.87 5.41
CA ASP A 275 -5.98 -5.05 6.29
C ASP A 275 -4.82 -4.10 5.91
N VAL A 276 -5.10 -2.80 6.00
CA VAL A 276 -4.17 -1.72 5.66
C VAL A 276 -3.93 -0.80 6.85
N PRO A 277 -2.74 -0.17 6.99
CA PRO A 277 -2.43 0.72 8.11
C PRO A 277 -3.44 1.86 8.29
N ASP A 278 -3.99 2.36 7.17
CA ASP A 278 -4.97 3.44 7.16
C ASP A 278 -6.37 2.97 7.61
N ASN A 279 -6.58 1.68 7.89
CA ASN A 279 -7.79 1.17 8.53
C ASN A 279 -7.54 0.71 9.98
N LEU A 280 -6.30 0.84 10.49
CA LEU A 280 -5.91 0.30 11.81
C LEU A 280 -5.74 1.38 12.87
N VAL A 281 -6.24 1.12 14.09
CA VAL A 281 -6.16 2.04 15.24
C VAL A 281 -5.78 1.34 16.54
N LYS A 282 -5.24 2.10 17.49
CA LYS A 282 -4.98 1.63 18.85
C LYS A 282 -6.18 1.89 19.75
N LEU A 283 -6.72 0.84 20.35
CA LEU A 283 -7.79 0.95 21.34
C LEU A 283 -7.36 0.34 22.66
N CYS A 284 -7.85 0.91 23.77
CA CYS A 284 -7.78 0.21 25.04
C CYS A 284 -8.71 -1.02 25.00
N PRO A 285 -8.49 -2.03 25.86
CA PRO A 285 -9.29 -3.25 25.87
C PRO A 285 -10.81 -3.00 25.99
N ILE A 286 -11.19 -1.97 26.75
CA ILE A 286 -12.61 -1.60 26.94
C ILE A 286 -13.22 -1.07 25.65
N CYS A 287 -12.57 -0.12 24.96
CA CYS A 287 -13.06 0.40 23.69
C CYS A 287 -13.10 -0.70 22.63
N HIS A 288 -12.05 -1.52 22.55
CA HIS A 288 -11.99 -2.61 21.60
C HIS A 288 -13.12 -3.64 21.82
N LYS A 289 -13.38 -3.99 23.09
CA LYS A 289 -14.48 -4.89 23.45
C LYS A 289 -15.85 -4.29 23.15
N CYS A 290 -16.05 -2.99 23.43
CA CYS A 290 -17.30 -2.28 23.17
C CYS A 290 -17.68 -2.29 21.68
N LEU A 291 -16.70 -2.14 20.78
CA LEU A 291 -16.92 -2.16 19.32
C LEU A 291 -17.26 -3.53 18.73
N LYS A 292 -17.39 -4.60 19.53
CA LYS A 292 -17.90 -5.87 19.03
C LYS A 292 -19.41 -5.81 18.80
N LYS A 293 -19.88 -6.45 17.74
CA LYS A 293 -21.30 -6.51 17.41
C LYS A 293 -22.09 -7.10 18.57
N ASN A 294 -23.21 -6.47 18.91
CA ASN A 294 -24.08 -6.86 20.01
C ASN A 294 -23.41 -6.89 21.41
N VAL A 295 -22.30 -6.17 21.60
CA VAL A 295 -21.64 -6.05 22.93
C VAL A 295 -21.88 -4.68 23.56
N GLY A 296 -21.43 -3.60 22.91
CA GLY A 296 -21.67 -2.24 23.40
C GLY A 296 -23.05 -1.71 23.02
N PHE A 297 -23.53 -0.69 23.73
CA PHE A 297 -24.73 0.04 23.29
C PHE A 297 -24.45 0.82 22.01
N LYS A 298 -25.43 0.92 21.10
CA LYS A 298 -25.26 1.62 19.81
C LYS A 298 -24.70 3.04 19.98
N CYS A 299 -25.21 3.79 20.96
CA CYS A 299 -24.75 5.14 21.23
C CYS A 299 -23.26 5.18 21.62
N GLU A 300 -22.81 4.30 22.50
CA GLU A 300 -21.41 4.22 22.94
C GLU A 300 -20.49 3.79 21.79
N GLN A 301 -20.92 2.82 20.99
CA GLN A 301 -20.16 2.36 19.81
C GLN A 301 -19.99 3.49 18.80
N MET A 302 -21.07 4.21 18.48
CA MET A 302 -21.03 5.35 17.56
C MET A 302 -20.16 6.50 18.10
N GLU A 303 -20.18 6.77 19.41
CA GLU A 303 -19.28 7.75 20.02
C GLU A 303 -17.81 7.36 19.91
N ILE A 304 -17.48 6.08 20.13
CA ILE A 304 -16.11 5.57 19.98
C ILE A 304 -15.66 5.70 18.52
N ILE A 305 -16.50 5.29 17.55
CA ILE A 305 -16.20 5.42 16.12
C ILE A 305 -15.97 6.89 15.76
N LYS A 306 -16.83 7.80 16.24
CA LYS A 306 -16.65 9.24 16.05
C LYS A 306 -15.32 9.74 16.61
N SER A 307 -14.94 9.28 17.81
CA SER A 307 -13.67 9.66 18.44
C SER A 307 -12.47 9.15 17.63
N ILE A 308 -12.54 7.94 17.09
CA ILE A 308 -11.53 7.38 16.18
C ILE A 308 -11.37 8.27 14.95
N LEU A 309 -12.46 8.57 14.25
CA LEU A 309 -12.42 9.39 13.03
C LEU A 309 -11.88 10.80 13.30
N ASN A 310 -12.19 11.38 14.46
CA ASN A 310 -11.70 12.70 14.84
C ASN A 310 -10.22 12.72 15.25
N SER A 311 -9.67 11.57 15.65
CA SER A 311 -8.30 11.48 16.18
C SER A 311 -7.30 10.93 15.17
N GLU A 312 -7.77 10.20 14.16
CA GLU A 312 -6.96 9.51 13.17
C GLU A 312 -7.39 9.96 11.77
N LYS A 313 -6.77 11.04 11.27
CA LYS A 313 -7.13 11.68 9.99
C LYS A 313 -7.09 10.68 8.82
N GLU A 314 -6.04 9.86 8.74
CA GLU A 314 -5.88 8.88 7.66
C GLU A 314 -6.96 7.80 7.69
N VAL A 315 -7.43 7.43 8.88
CA VAL A 315 -8.51 6.45 9.07
C VAL A 315 -9.85 7.03 8.64
N LYS A 316 -10.07 8.31 8.93
CA LYS A 316 -11.24 9.04 8.46
C LYS A 316 -11.27 9.13 6.93
N GLU A 317 -10.15 9.52 6.31
CA GLU A 317 -10.02 9.60 4.86
C GLU A 317 -10.21 8.24 4.18
N PHE A 318 -9.57 7.20 4.71
CA PHE A 318 -9.75 5.84 4.22
C PHE A 318 -11.22 5.43 4.25
N ALA A 319 -11.92 5.72 5.35
CA ALA A 319 -13.33 5.36 5.49
C ALA A 319 -14.25 6.14 4.54
N PHE A 320 -14.03 7.45 4.36
CA PHE A 320 -14.75 8.23 3.34
C PHE A 320 -14.56 7.65 1.94
N ASN A 321 -13.31 7.33 1.59
CA ASN A 321 -12.98 6.74 0.29
C ASN A 321 -13.61 5.36 0.11
N TYR A 322 -13.58 4.51 1.15
CA TYR A 322 -14.15 3.17 1.11
C TYR A 322 -15.66 3.18 0.87
N PHE A 323 -16.39 4.10 1.52
CA PHE A 323 -17.84 4.22 1.36
C PHE A 323 -18.29 5.16 0.23
N GLY A 324 -17.36 5.80 -0.48
CA GLY A 324 -17.69 6.70 -1.59
C GLY A 324 -18.35 8.00 -1.18
N LEU A 325 -18.00 8.50 0.01
CA LEU A 325 -18.61 9.70 0.58
C LEU A 325 -17.69 10.91 0.39
N GLU A 326 -18.27 12.07 0.11
CA GLU A 326 -17.51 13.31 0.13
C GLU A 326 -17.17 13.70 1.58
N SER A 327 -15.92 14.13 1.80
CA SER A 327 -15.42 14.52 3.12
C SER A 327 -16.00 15.89 3.54
N CYS A 328 -17.25 15.88 3.98
CA CYS A 328 -17.96 17.04 4.54
C CYS A 328 -18.65 16.68 5.86
N LYS A 329 -19.00 17.71 6.64
CA LYS A 329 -19.64 17.52 7.96
C LYS A 329 -20.97 16.79 7.87
N GLU A 330 -21.77 17.00 6.83
CA GLU A 330 -23.08 16.32 6.70
C GLU A 330 -22.92 14.80 6.57
N ASN A 331 -21.86 14.35 5.90
CA ASN A 331 -21.61 12.92 5.67
C ASN A 331 -20.95 12.22 6.87
N GLU A 332 -20.47 12.94 7.89
CA GLU A 332 -19.80 12.31 9.04
C GLU A 332 -20.73 11.39 9.83
N ASN A 333 -21.96 11.83 10.10
CA ASN A 333 -22.93 11.01 10.83
C ASN A 333 -23.30 9.75 10.04
N PHE A 334 -23.46 9.90 8.72
CA PHE A 334 -23.72 8.79 7.83
C PHE A 334 -22.54 7.80 7.79
N LEU A 335 -21.30 8.30 7.69
CA LEU A 335 -20.09 7.49 7.73
C LEU A 335 -19.99 6.69 9.04
N ILE A 336 -20.26 7.32 10.19
CA ILE A 336 -20.26 6.65 11.50
C ILE A 336 -21.27 5.50 11.51
N GLU A 337 -22.48 5.72 11.00
CA GLU A 337 -23.50 4.68 10.92
C GLU A 337 -23.09 3.53 9.99
N ARG A 338 -22.48 3.84 8.85
CA ARG A 338 -21.95 2.82 7.92
C ARG A 338 -20.87 1.95 8.57
N ILE A 339 -19.95 2.56 9.29
CA ILE A 339 -18.91 1.83 10.05
C ILE A 339 -19.55 0.98 11.15
N TRP A 340 -20.53 1.53 11.88
CA TRP A 340 -21.26 0.79 12.93
C TRP A 340 -21.95 -0.46 12.38
N LEU A 341 -22.59 -0.37 11.22
CA LEU A 341 -23.21 -1.51 10.54
C LEU A 341 -22.20 -2.60 10.14
N CYS A 342 -20.93 -2.24 9.98
CA CYS A 342 -19.85 -3.17 9.66
C CYS A 342 -19.24 -3.86 10.90
N LEU A 343 -19.59 -3.47 12.14
CA LEU A 343 -19.02 -4.11 13.34
C LEU A 343 -19.31 -5.62 13.36
N LYS A 344 -18.36 -6.39 13.92
CA LYS A 344 -18.38 -7.86 13.97
C LYS A 344 -18.52 -8.43 15.37
#